data_AF-A0A6J2SUK2-F1
#
_entry.id   AF-A0A6J2SUK2-F1
#
_cell.length_a   1.000
_cell.length_b   1.000
_cell.length_c   1.000
_cell.angle_alpha   90.00
_cell.angle_beta   90.00
_cell.angle_gamma   90.00
#
_symmetry.space_group_name_H-M   'P 1'
#
loop_
_entity.id
_entity.type
_entity.pdbx_description
1 polymer ?
#
loop_
_entity_poly.entity_id
_entity_poly.type
_entity_poly.pdbx_seq_one_letter_code
_entity_poly.pdbx_strand_id
1 'polypeptide(L)'
;MSTTPTSVAVTQGDRSQQQQHQHQQQGIRVKYGKCSIGKLLSTAAILVALLLVVGAIYMHVMQKHHLGRLNIELAANRNEDGEATPPFQGVTMPAVAALGTQLLGDECLECIAATATANRPATCHSNPCSIYRISRPYWQDAVRHATYVGADGNVNLLKEQLALLDHRLIQRNTIPDYEICVSNPGCATATVRNFITSYARDCDGDGVIRCRDHIMLHQLGPTGCVMSSLPVLSQNRMTDCLKAKGLE
;
A
#
# COMPACT_ATOMS: atom_id res chain seq x y z
N MET A 1 -26.46 48.50 52.92
CA MET A 1 -25.31 48.09 52.09
C MET A 1 -25.22 49.05 50.92
N SER A 2 -24.36 50.06 51.02
CA SER A 2 -24.11 51.04 49.96
C SER A 2 -22.70 51.58 50.14
N THR A 3 -21.96 51.53 49.05
CA THR A 3 -20.53 51.76 48.92
C THR A 3 -20.26 53.22 48.53
N THR A 4 -19.42 53.89 49.30
CA THR A 4 -18.70 55.11 48.91
C THR A 4 -17.34 54.74 48.32
N PRO A 5 -16.93 55.26 47.15
CA PRO A 5 -15.56 55.16 46.68
C PRO A 5 -14.75 56.41 47.02
N THR A 6 -13.61 56.21 47.67
CA THR A 6 -12.56 57.19 47.92
C THR A 6 -11.65 57.31 46.69
N SER A 7 -11.24 58.55 46.39
CA SER A 7 -10.42 58.96 45.26
C SER A 7 -8.93 58.56 45.35
N VAL A 8 -8.44 58.00 44.24
CA VAL A 8 -7.20 58.29 43.49
C VAL A 8 -5.87 58.47 44.23
N ALA A 9 -4.93 57.57 43.91
CA ALA A 9 -3.59 57.92 43.42
C ALA A 9 -3.03 56.74 42.60
N VAL A 10 -3.07 56.84 41.26
CA VAL A 10 -2.36 55.92 40.36
C VAL A 10 -1.23 56.71 39.70
N THR A 11 -0.04 56.17 39.92
CA THR A 11 1.25 56.62 39.45
C THR A 11 1.42 56.55 37.94
N GLN A 12 2.23 57.48 37.47
CA GLN A 12 2.67 57.77 36.12
C GLN A 12 3.33 56.55 35.44
N GLY A 13 2.54 55.82 34.67
CA GLY A 13 2.96 54.77 33.73
C GLY A 13 1.84 54.61 32.71
N ASP A 14 2.20 54.48 31.43
CA ASP A 14 1.28 54.30 30.29
C ASP A 14 0.47 55.52 29.81
N ARG A 15 1.16 56.45 29.14
CA ARG A 15 0.52 57.26 28.08
C ARG A 15 1.48 57.83 27.02
N SER A 16 2.38 57.00 26.51
CA SER A 16 3.29 57.38 25.41
C SER A 16 3.44 56.27 24.36
N GLN A 17 2.36 55.58 24.01
CA GLN A 17 2.31 54.64 22.89
C GLN A 17 1.24 55.05 21.86
N GLN A 18 1.33 56.24 21.25
CA GLN A 18 0.57 56.45 20.00
C GLN A 18 0.96 57.63 19.09
N GLN A 19 2.19 58.16 19.12
CA GLN A 19 2.49 59.33 18.27
C GLN A 19 3.95 59.51 17.83
N GLN A 20 4.60 58.45 17.33
CA GLN A 20 5.92 58.58 16.65
C GLN A 20 6.07 57.67 15.42
N HIS A 21 4.95 57.38 14.75
CA HIS A 21 5.00 57.06 13.33
C HIS A 21 5.30 58.36 12.56
N GLN A 22 6.32 58.30 11.71
CA GLN A 22 6.79 59.31 10.75
C GLN A 22 8.00 60.14 11.22
N HIS A 23 9.10 59.98 10.46
CA HIS A 23 10.43 60.57 10.62
C HIS A 23 11.35 59.90 11.67
N GLN A 24 12.09 58.85 11.27
CA GLN A 24 13.53 58.97 11.05
C GLN A 24 14.09 57.69 10.43
N GLN A 25 14.09 57.63 9.10
CA GLN A 25 14.97 56.76 8.34
C GLN A 25 16.41 57.22 8.58
N GLN A 26 17.26 56.41 9.21
CA GLN A 26 18.72 56.60 9.17
C GLN A 26 19.46 55.29 9.51
N GLY A 27 19.87 54.57 8.46
CA GLY A 27 21.27 54.17 8.32
C GLY A 27 21.77 52.87 8.95
N ILE A 28 21.23 51.71 8.58
CA ILE A 28 22.05 50.48 8.57
C ILE A 28 22.72 50.39 7.19
N ARG A 29 23.90 51.03 7.04
CA ARG A 29 24.78 50.81 5.89
C ARG A 29 25.36 49.40 5.96
N VAL A 30 24.64 48.41 5.42
CA VAL A 30 25.30 47.20 4.95
C VAL A 30 26.11 47.60 3.72
N LYS A 31 27.44 47.45 3.78
CA LYS A 31 28.33 47.62 2.63
C LYS A 31 28.03 46.54 1.60
N TYR A 32 27.00 46.74 0.78
CA TYR A 32 26.87 45.98 -0.46
C TYR A 32 27.86 46.57 -1.46
N GLY A 33 29.02 45.90 -1.55
CA GLY A 33 29.95 46.10 -2.65
C GLY A 33 29.18 45.96 -3.96
N LYS A 34 29.27 46.98 -4.81
CA LYS A 34 28.62 47.02 -6.11
C LYS A 34 29.36 46.08 -7.05
N CYS A 35 29.07 44.78 -6.92
CA CYS A 35 29.32 43.78 -7.93
C CYS A 35 28.46 42.53 -7.65
N SER A 36 27.74 42.06 -8.67
CA SER A 36 27.07 40.74 -8.71
C SER A 36 25.79 40.49 -7.90
N ILE A 37 25.18 41.47 -7.23
CA ILE A 37 23.90 41.25 -6.51
C ILE A 37 22.76 40.84 -7.47
N GLY A 38 22.73 41.39 -8.68
CA GLY A 38 21.77 41.00 -9.71
C GLY A 38 21.98 39.56 -10.18
N LYS A 39 23.23 39.08 -10.21
CA LYS A 39 23.53 37.69 -10.56
C LYS A 39 23.09 36.74 -9.45
N LEU A 40 23.30 37.10 -8.18
CA LEU A 40 22.86 36.28 -7.05
C LEU A 40 21.34 36.17 -6.93
N LEU A 41 20.62 37.27 -7.11
CA LEU A 41 19.15 37.27 -7.13
C LEU A 41 18.62 36.49 -8.33
N SER A 42 19.27 36.61 -9.49
CA SER A 42 18.94 35.84 -10.68
C SER A 42 19.18 34.34 -10.48
N THR A 43 20.31 33.93 -9.90
CA THR A 43 20.58 32.51 -9.62
C THR A 43 19.62 31.93 -8.59
N ALA A 44 19.28 32.69 -7.54
CA ALA A 44 18.32 32.25 -6.53
C ALA A 44 16.92 32.07 -7.15
N ALA A 45 16.48 32.99 -8.01
CA ALA A 45 15.20 32.86 -8.71
C ALA A 45 15.15 31.61 -9.62
N ILE A 46 16.24 31.31 -10.33
CA ILE A 46 16.34 30.11 -11.18
C ILE A 46 16.27 28.84 -10.34
N LEU A 47 16.99 28.77 -9.21
CA LEU A 47 16.96 27.60 -8.32
C LEU A 47 15.57 27.37 -7.73
N VAL A 48 14.88 28.43 -7.30
CA VAL A 48 13.50 28.32 -6.81
C VAL A 48 12.56 27.84 -7.91
N ALA A 49 12.69 28.37 -9.13
CA ALA A 49 11.89 27.92 -10.27
C ALA A 49 12.12 26.43 -10.60
N LEU A 50 13.38 25.97 -10.56
CA LEU A 50 13.70 24.55 -10.78
C LEU A 50 13.09 23.65 -9.69
N LEU A 51 13.15 24.06 -8.42
CA LEU A 51 12.53 23.31 -7.33
C LEU A 51 11.00 23.20 -7.48
N LEU A 52 10.35 24.27 -7.92
CA LEU A 52 8.90 24.25 -8.17
C LEU A 52 8.54 23.36 -9.37
N VAL A 53 9.31 23.39 -10.46
CA VAL A 53 9.10 22.53 -11.63
C VAL A 53 9.33 21.06 -11.28
N VAL A 54 10.42 20.73 -10.58
CA VAL A 54 10.70 19.37 -10.11
C VAL A 54 9.59 18.90 -9.15
N GLY A 55 9.14 19.75 -8.23
CA GLY A 55 8.02 19.44 -7.33
C GLY A 55 6.71 19.18 -8.06
N ALA A 56 6.36 20.00 -9.07
CA ALA A 56 5.17 19.79 -9.88
C ALA A 56 5.23 18.49 -10.69
N ILE A 57 6.37 18.18 -11.30
CA ILE A 57 6.59 16.90 -12.00
C ILE A 57 6.49 15.73 -11.01
N TYR A 58 7.09 15.85 -9.82
CA TYR A 58 7.05 14.82 -8.79
C TYR A 58 5.63 14.54 -8.31
N MET A 59 4.81 15.59 -8.09
CA MET A 59 3.40 15.45 -7.74
C MET A 59 2.58 14.77 -8.85
N HIS A 60 2.87 15.05 -10.12
CA HIS A 60 2.21 14.39 -11.26
C HIS A 60 2.64 12.94 -11.46
N VAL A 61 3.90 12.59 -11.17
CA VAL A 61 4.37 11.20 -11.20
C VAL A 61 3.76 10.42 -10.04
N MET A 62 3.69 11.01 -8.84
CA MET A 62 3.05 10.38 -7.68
C MET A 62 1.52 10.29 -7.78
N GLN A 63 0.86 11.16 -8.56
CA GLN A 63 -0.60 11.09 -8.77
C GLN A 63 -1.06 9.88 -9.60
N LYS A 64 -0.18 9.17 -10.32
CA LYS A 64 -0.59 8.09 -11.24
C LYS A 64 -0.89 6.74 -10.59
N HIS A 65 -0.88 6.62 -9.25
CA HIS A 65 -1.30 5.38 -8.58
C HIS A 65 -2.75 5.36 -8.09
N HIS A 66 -3.61 6.34 -8.47
CA HIS A 66 -4.92 6.48 -7.81
C HIS A 66 -6.14 6.67 -8.71
N LEU A 67 -6.13 6.30 -10.00
CA LEU A 67 -7.35 6.36 -10.82
C LEU A 67 -7.46 5.16 -11.77
N GLY A 68 -7.93 4.06 -11.19
CA GLY A 68 -8.33 2.85 -11.91
C GLY A 68 -9.54 2.20 -11.24
N ARG A 69 -10.64 2.95 -11.06
CA ARG A 69 -11.97 2.38 -10.82
C ARG A 69 -13.02 3.25 -11.50
N LEU A 70 -13.27 2.96 -12.78
CA LEU A 70 -14.54 3.35 -13.40
C LEU A 70 -15.62 2.45 -12.78
N ASN A 71 -16.48 3.05 -11.98
CA ASN A 71 -17.63 2.41 -11.36
C ASN A 71 -18.71 2.19 -12.43
N ILE A 72 -18.89 0.95 -12.90
CA ILE A 72 -20.07 0.59 -13.69
C ILE A 72 -21.16 0.24 -12.70
N GLU A 73 -22.08 1.19 -12.49
CA GLU A 73 -23.31 0.98 -11.74
C GLU A 73 -24.23 0.07 -12.56
N LEU A 74 -24.27 -1.22 -12.22
CA LEU A 74 -25.29 -2.12 -12.75
C LEU A 74 -26.58 -1.87 -11.95
N ALA A 75 -27.50 -1.11 -12.53
CA ALA A 75 -28.85 -0.95 -12.03
C ALA A 75 -29.56 -2.31 -12.00
N ALA A 76 -29.59 -2.94 -10.82
CA ALA A 76 -30.43 -4.10 -10.57
C ALA A 76 -31.87 -3.61 -10.38
N ASN A 77 -32.70 -3.75 -11.42
CA ASN A 77 -34.14 -3.54 -11.31
C ASN A 77 -34.74 -4.66 -10.46
N ARG A 78 -35.33 -4.29 -9.33
CA ARG A 78 -35.95 -5.19 -8.35
C ARG A 78 -37.40 -5.42 -8.80
N ASN A 79 -37.76 -6.66 -9.15
CA ASN A 79 -39.15 -7.11 -9.23
C ASN A 79 -39.33 -8.32 -8.32
N GLU A 80 -40.51 -8.37 -7.71
CA GLU A 80 -40.78 -8.88 -6.38
C GLU A 80 -41.71 -10.09 -6.44
N ASP A 81 -41.35 -11.17 -7.13
CA ASP A 81 -42.15 -12.39 -7.13
C ASP A 81 -41.24 -13.61 -6.89
N GLY A 82 -41.59 -14.45 -5.92
CA GLY A 82 -40.79 -15.59 -5.47
C GLY A 82 -40.51 -16.65 -6.54
N GLU A 83 -39.40 -17.37 -6.32
CA GLU A 83 -38.87 -18.50 -7.11
C GLU A 83 -38.08 -18.12 -8.39
N ALA A 84 -36.79 -17.83 -8.22
CA ALA A 84 -35.84 -17.74 -9.33
C ALA A 84 -35.04 -19.05 -9.45
N THR A 85 -35.44 -19.88 -10.41
CA THR A 85 -34.59 -20.94 -10.96
C THR A 85 -33.43 -20.28 -11.73
N PRO A 86 -32.15 -20.53 -11.38
CA PRO A 86 -31.03 -19.95 -12.12
C PRO A 86 -30.93 -20.61 -13.51
N PRO A 87 -30.70 -19.85 -14.59
CA PRO A 87 -30.63 -20.36 -15.97
C PRO A 87 -29.22 -20.89 -16.28
N PHE A 88 -28.65 -21.68 -15.38
CA PHE A 88 -27.39 -22.38 -15.65
C PHE A 88 -27.65 -23.88 -15.70
N GLN A 89 -28.28 -24.30 -16.78
CA GLN A 89 -28.11 -25.67 -17.24
C GLN A 89 -26.65 -25.86 -17.65
N GLY A 90 -25.93 -26.68 -16.89
CA GLY A 90 -24.78 -27.42 -17.36
C GLY A 90 -23.58 -26.59 -17.81
N VAL A 91 -23.02 -25.77 -16.92
CA VAL A 91 -21.65 -25.29 -17.13
C VAL A 91 -20.72 -26.26 -16.41
N THR A 92 -20.02 -27.08 -17.17
CA THR A 92 -18.94 -27.92 -16.66
C THR A 92 -17.87 -27.01 -16.04
N MET A 93 -17.19 -27.49 -14.99
CA MET A 93 -16.13 -26.75 -14.27
C MET A 93 -15.06 -26.04 -15.14
N PRO A 94 -14.73 -26.45 -16.38
CA PRO A 94 -13.72 -25.76 -17.17
C PRO A 94 -14.06 -24.31 -17.56
N ALA A 95 -15.33 -23.92 -17.66
CA ALA A 95 -15.67 -22.59 -18.22
C ALA A 95 -15.57 -21.43 -17.20
N VAL A 96 -15.49 -21.72 -15.90
CA VAL A 96 -15.27 -20.69 -14.87
C VAL A 96 -13.82 -20.19 -14.90
N ALA A 97 -12.87 -21.00 -15.39
CA ALA A 97 -11.47 -20.62 -15.51
C ALA A 97 -11.19 -19.54 -16.58
N ALA A 98 -12.11 -19.34 -17.54
CA ALA A 98 -11.92 -18.38 -18.64
C ALA A 98 -12.21 -16.92 -18.25
N LEU A 99 -12.72 -16.66 -17.05
CA LEU A 99 -12.95 -15.31 -16.51
C LEU A 99 -11.91 -14.98 -15.44
N GLY A 100 -10.66 -14.79 -15.88
CA GLY A 100 -9.78 -13.69 -15.45
C GLY A 100 -9.48 -13.44 -13.96
N THR A 101 -9.79 -14.33 -13.03
CA THR A 101 -9.21 -14.34 -11.68
C THR A 101 -9.06 -15.77 -11.23
N GLN A 102 -8.02 -16.46 -11.72
CA GLN A 102 -7.68 -17.76 -11.20
C GLN A 102 -7.12 -17.56 -9.80
N LEU A 103 -7.96 -17.82 -8.80
CA LEU A 103 -7.57 -17.89 -7.40
C LEU A 103 -6.26 -18.70 -7.32
N LEU A 104 -5.23 -18.11 -6.70
CA LEU A 104 -3.92 -18.75 -6.57
C LEU A 104 -4.08 -20.13 -5.89
N GLY A 105 -3.98 -21.19 -6.68
CA GLY A 105 -4.19 -22.57 -6.24
C GLY A 105 -3.05 -23.09 -5.36
N ASP A 106 -3.34 -24.14 -4.60
CA ASP A 106 -2.40 -24.73 -3.64
C ASP A 106 -1.16 -25.32 -4.32
N GLU A 107 -1.31 -25.93 -5.50
CA GLU A 107 -0.18 -26.42 -6.30
C GLU A 107 0.76 -25.30 -6.73
N CYS A 108 0.21 -24.12 -7.04
CA CYS A 108 1.02 -22.97 -7.38
C CYS A 108 1.75 -22.40 -6.15
N LEU A 109 1.10 -22.38 -4.99
CA LEU A 109 1.74 -22.01 -3.73
C LEU A 109 2.91 -22.93 -3.39
N GLU A 110 2.76 -24.24 -3.61
CA GLU A 110 3.86 -25.18 -3.48
C GLU A 110 5.04 -24.84 -4.42
N CYS A 111 4.78 -24.44 -5.66
CA CYS A 111 5.84 -24.01 -6.58
C CYS A 111 6.47 -22.68 -6.21
N ILE A 112 5.71 -21.74 -5.64
CA ILE A 112 6.26 -20.50 -5.07
C ILE A 112 7.26 -20.84 -3.95
N ALA A 113 6.87 -21.70 -3.02
CA ALA A 113 7.72 -22.14 -1.92
C ALA A 113 8.93 -22.98 -2.39
N ALA A 114 8.74 -23.87 -3.34
CA ALA A 114 9.81 -24.68 -3.94
C ALA A 114 10.85 -23.77 -4.58
N THR A 115 10.41 -22.72 -5.27
CA THR A 115 11.30 -21.72 -5.87
C THR A 115 12.05 -20.92 -4.80
N ALA A 116 11.35 -20.43 -3.77
CA ALA A 116 11.92 -19.56 -2.74
C ALA A 116 12.93 -20.28 -1.81
N THR A 117 12.59 -21.48 -1.34
CA THR A 117 13.38 -22.19 -0.31
C THR A 117 13.57 -23.68 -0.57
N ALA A 118 13.16 -24.21 -1.73
CA ALA A 118 13.07 -25.66 -1.95
C ALA A 118 12.17 -26.34 -0.89
N ASN A 119 11.07 -25.69 -0.51
CA ASN A 119 10.13 -26.15 0.52
C ASN A 119 10.75 -26.37 1.91
N ARG A 120 11.89 -25.71 2.18
CA ARG A 120 12.53 -25.76 3.50
C ARG A 120 12.20 -24.50 4.28
N PRO A 121 11.84 -24.61 5.58
CA PRO A 121 11.65 -23.42 6.40
C PRO A 121 12.91 -22.56 6.40
N ALA A 122 12.77 -21.27 6.14
CA ALA A 122 13.86 -20.32 6.34
C ALA A 122 14.05 -20.06 7.84
N THR A 123 15.20 -19.56 8.28
CA THR A 123 15.37 -19.05 9.65
C THR A 123 15.26 -17.54 9.65
N CYS A 124 14.36 -16.99 10.48
CA CYS A 124 14.36 -15.55 10.78
C CYS A 124 14.76 -15.38 12.23
N HIS A 125 15.94 -14.79 12.46
CA HIS A 125 16.56 -14.74 13.78
C HIS A 125 16.72 -16.15 14.36
N SER A 126 16.13 -16.41 15.53
CA SER A 126 16.24 -17.67 16.27
C SER A 126 15.09 -18.65 15.99
N ASN A 127 14.05 -18.24 15.25
CA ASN A 127 12.88 -19.06 14.97
C ASN A 127 12.77 -19.42 13.49
N PRO A 128 12.20 -20.59 13.16
CA PRO A 128 11.85 -20.89 11.78
C PRO A 128 10.77 -19.93 11.28
N CYS A 129 10.94 -19.51 10.04
CA CYS A 129 10.01 -18.74 9.23
C CYS A 129 9.38 -19.63 8.17
N SER A 130 8.28 -19.13 7.61
CA SER A 130 7.59 -19.75 6.49
C SER A 130 8.53 -19.98 5.29
N ILE A 131 8.14 -20.96 4.48
CA ILE A 131 8.81 -21.42 3.27
C ILE A 131 8.79 -20.37 2.12
N TYR A 132 8.11 -19.25 2.31
CA TYR A 132 7.93 -18.22 1.27
C TYR A 132 8.95 -17.08 1.34
N ARG A 133 9.86 -17.04 2.33
CA ARG A 133 10.85 -15.94 2.49
C ARG A 133 10.26 -14.52 2.37
N ILE A 134 9.09 -14.32 2.98
CA ILE A 134 8.40 -13.04 2.96
C ILE A 134 9.27 -11.99 3.64
N SER A 135 9.52 -10.87 2.99
CA SER A 135 10.21 -9.72 3.56
C SER A 135 9.22 -8.74 4.22
N ARG A 136 9.71 -7.87 5.12
CA ARG A 136 8.86 -6.85 5.74
C ARG A 136 8.12 -5.94 4.73
N PRO A 137 8.77 -5.38 3.69
CA PRO A 137 8.04 -4.58 2.70
C PRO A 137 7.02 -5.42 1.91
N TYR A 138 7.34 -6.67 1.56
CA TYR A 138 6.37 -7.57 0.91
C TYR A 138 5.10 -7.75 1.77
N TRP A 139 5.28 -8.01 3.06
CA TRP A 139 4.16 -8.16 4.00
C TRP A 139 3.36 -6.85 4.14
N GLN A 140 4.03 -5.71 4.27
CA GLN A 140 3.37 -4.39 4.29
C GLN A 140 2.52 -4.15 3.04
N ASP A 141 3.05 -4.51 1.87
CA ASP A 141 2.36 -4.36 0.59
C ASP A 141 1.13 -5.27 0.48
N ALA A 142 1.24 -6.50 0.99
CA ALA A 142 0.16 -7.47 1.00
C ALA A 142 -1.01 -7.04 1.92
N VAL A 143 -0.69 -6.49 3.09
CA VAL A 143 -1.72 -6.11 4.09
C VAL A 143 -2.39 -4.78 3.76
N ARG A 144 -1.78 -3.91 2.94
CA ARG A 144 -2.42 -2.65 2.49
C ARG A 144 -3.72 -2.87 1.71
N HIS A 145 -3.79 -3.96 0.95
CA HIS A 145 -4.94 -4.29 0.11
C HIS A 145 -5.70 -5.53 0.59
N ALA A 146 -5.31 -6.09 1.74
CA ALA A 146 -5.98 -7.24 2.31
C ALA A 146 -7.40 -6.87 2.74
N THR A 147 -8.40 -7.25 1.93
CA THR A 147 -9.72 -7.56 2.48
C THR A 147 -9.53 -8.81 3.32
N TYR A 148 -9.50 -8.66 4.65
CA TYR A 148 -9.16 -9.74 5.58
C TYR A 148 -10.02 -11.00 5.36
N VAL A 149 -9.44 -11.99 4.69
CA VAL A 149 -9.89 -13.38 4.74
C VAL A 149 -9.06 -14.03 5.83
N GLY A 150 -9.71 -14.54 6.88
CA GLY A 150 -9.02 -15.24 7.95
C GLY A 150 -8.24 -16.44 7.41
N ALA A 151 -7.25 -16.93 8.15
CA ALA A 151 -6.50 -18.14 7.80
C ALA A 151 -7.39 -19.41 7.71
N ASP A 152 -8.67 -19.29 8.06
CA ASP A 152 -9.74 -20.28 7.94
C ASP A 152 -10.53 -20.18 6.61
N GLY A 153 -10.16 -19.26 5.71
CA GLY A 153 -10.88 -19.04 4.45
C GLY A 153 -12.20 -18.29 4.62
N ASN A 154 -12.53 -17.82 5.82
CA ASN A 154 -13.76 -17.08 6.07
C ASN A 154 -13.53 -15.60 5.77
N VAL A 155 -14.27 -15.07 4.79
CA VAL A 155 -14.41 -13.62 4.60
C VAL A 155 -15.21 -13.13 5.79
N ASN A 156 -14.59 -12.41 6.73
CA ASN A 156 -15.37 -11.76 7.79
C ASN A 156 -16.20 -10.63 7.17
N LEU A 157 -17.38 -10.99 6.66
CA LEU A 157 -18.41 -10.06 6.23
C LEU A 157 -19.14 -9.55 7.48
N LEU A 158 -18.43 -8.88 8.37
CA LEU A 158 -19.00 -8.39 9.64
C LEU A 158 -18.61 -6.94 9.85
N LYS A 159 -19.00 -6.07 8.91
CA LYS A 159 -18.99 -4.62 9.13
C LYS A 159 -20.17 -4.13 9.98
N GLU A 160 -21.24 -4.92 10.11
CA GLU A 160 -22.50 -4.42 10.68
C GLU A 160 -22.99 -5.16 11.94
N GLN A 161 -22.46 -6.34 12.27
CA GLN A 161 -23.01 -7.15 13.38
C GLN A 161 -22.13 -7.23 14.65
N LEU A 162 -20.97 -6.56 14.68
CA LEU A 162 -19.97 -6.69 15.75
C LEU A 162 -19.87 -5.48 16.71
N ALA A 163 -20.92 -4.66 16.81
CA ALA A 163 -20.91 -3.49 17.70
C ALA A 163 -21.38 -3.76 19.15
N LEU A 164 -21.74 -5.00 19.52
CA LEU A 164 -22.42 -5.29 20.80
C LEU A 164 -21.80 -6.39 21.67
N LEU A 165 -20.67 -6.99 21.30
CA LEU A 165 -20.08 -8.07 22.11
C LEU A 165 -18.62 -7.78 22.46
N ASP A 166 -18.46 -7.45 23.74
CA ASP A 166 -17.28 -7.68 24.58
C ASP A 166 -15.89 -7.31 23.98
N HIS A 167 -15.33 -6.23 24.51
CA HIS A 167 -14.04 -5.66 24.14
C HIS A 167 -12.82 -6.57 24.38
N ARG A 168 -13.01 -7.81 24.87
CA ARG A 168 -11.96 -8.80 25.14
C ARG A 168 -11.90 -10.01 24.21
N LEU A 169 -12.78 -10.12 23.20
CA LEU A 169 -12.72 -11.21 22.20
C LEU A 169 -12.44 -10.74 20.76
N ILE A 170 -12.11 -9.47 20.55
CA ILE A 170 -11.75 -8.92 19.23
C ILE A 170 -10.22 -8.92 19.06
N GLN A 171 -9.63 -10.11 18.92
CA GLN A 171 -8.32 -10.31 18.29
C GLN A 171 -8.47 -11.10 16.97
N ARG A 172 -9.50 -10.79 16.18
CA ARG A 172 -9.67 -11.39 14.84
C ARG A 172 -9.56 -10.41 13.68
N ASN A 173 -9.28 -9.13 13.95
CA ASN A 173 -9.12 -8.11 12.90
C ASN A 173 -7.88 -7.22 13.08
N THR A 174 -6.94 -7.63 13.92
CA THR A 174 -5.62 -6.97 14.03
C THR A 174 -4.66 -7.70 13.11
N ILE A 175 -4.07 -6.99 12.14
CA ILE A 175 -2.98 -7.53 11.35
C ILE A 175 -1.87 -7.96 12.31
N PRO A 176 -1.48 -9.25 12.35
CA PRO A 176 -0.41 -9.68 13.24
C PRO A 176 0.90 -9.04 12.79
N ASP A 177 1.75 -8.66 13.75
CA ASP A 177 3.08 -8.13 13.45
C ASP A 177 3.84 -9.05 12.49
N TYR A 178 4.70 -8.44 11.69
CA TYR A 178 5.49 -9.13 10.66
C TYR A 178 6.11 -10.43 11.17
N GLU A 179 6.85 -10.40 12.28
CA GLU A 179 7.54 -11.54 12.88
C GLU A 179 6.59 -12.68 13.25
N ILE A 180 5.43 -12.34 13.83
CA ILE A 180 4.40 -13.30 14.21
C ILE A 180 3.80 -13.93 12.95
N CYS A 181 3.53 -13.10 11.94
CA CYS A 181 2.92 -13.55 10.69
C CYS A 181 3.83 -14.46 9.89
N VAL A 182 5.10 -14.07 9.68
CA VAL A 182 6.01 -14.85 8.81
C VAL A 182 6.40 -16.19 9.42
N SER A 183 6.33 -16.34 10.74
CA SER A 183 6.52 -17.63 11.43
C SER A 183 5.24 -18.48 11.50
N ASN A 184 4.07 -17.92 11.19
CA ASN A 184 2.81 -18.66 11.11
C ASN A 184 2.52 -19.09 9.66
N PRO A 185 2.44 -20.40 9.35
CA PRO A 185 2.22 -20.87 7.98
C PRO A 185 0.94 -20.34 7.32
N GLY A 186 -0.15 -20.21 8.08
CA GLY A 186 -1.42 -19.69 7.58
C GLY A 186 -1.34 -18.20 7.25
N CYS A 187 -0.77 -17.39 8.16
CA CYS A 187 -0.58 -15.96 7.93
C CYS A 187 0.37 -15.69 6.76
N ALA A 188 1.47 -16.45 6.66
CA ALA A 188 2.39 -16.34 5.55
C ALA A 188 1.73 -16.70 4.21
N THR A 189 0.95 -17.79 4.15
CA THR A 189 0.21 -18.17 2.94
C THR A 189 -0.81 -17.10 2.55
N ALA A 190 -1.57 -16.57 3.51
CA ALA A 190 -2.51 -15.48 3.26
C ALA A 190 -1.80 -14.21 2.76
N THR A 191 -0.62 -13.90 3.30
CA THR A 191 0.22 -12.78 2.85
C THR A 191 0.65 -12.97 1.40
N VAL A 192 1.09 -14.17 1.00
CA VAL A 192 1.43 -14.46 -0.39
C VAL A 192 0.21 -14.30 -1.29
N ARG A 193 -0.93 -14.90 -0.94
CA ARG A 193 -2.18 -14.78 -1.71
C ARG A 193 -2.59 -13.32 -1.91
N ASN A 194 -2.62 -12.53 -0.84
CA ASN A 194 -3.01 -11.11 -0.91
C ASN A 194 -2.06 -10.30 -1.80
N PHE A 195 -0.76 -10.53 -1.68
CA PHE A 195 0.23 -9.87 -2.53
C PHE A 195 0.03 -10.24 -4.00
N ILE A 196 -0.06 -11.52 -4.33
CA ILE A 196 -0.24 -11.99 -5.70
C ILE A 196 -1.55 -11.44 -6.27
N THR A 197 -2.67 -11.54 -5.56
CA THR A 197 -3.95 -10.97 -6.00
C THR A 197 -3.88 -9.46 -6.25
N SER A 198 -3.08 -8.73 -5.47
CA SER A 198 -2.96 -7.27 -5.61
C SER A 198 -2.08 -6.83 -6.77
N TYR A 199 -1.08 -7.64 -7.14
CA TYR A 199 -0.04 -7.26 -8.09
C TYR A 199 0.03 -8.15 -9.34
N ALA A 200 -0.83 -9.17 -9.45
CA ALA A 200 -0.89 -10.11 -10.57
C ALA A 200 -0.85 -9.37 -11.92
N ARG A 201 0.08 -9.81 -12.77
CA ARG A 201 0.37 -9.26 -14.10
C ARG A 201 1.16 -10.29 -14.88
N ASP A 202 1.17 -10.12 -16.18
CA ASP A 202 2.04 -10.87 -17.08
C ASP A 202 3.49 -10.41 -16.84
N CYS A 203 4.30 -11.31 -16.29
CA CYS A 203 5.68 -11.05 -15.91
C CYS A 203 6.66 -11.55 -16.97
N ASP A 204 6.31 -12.62 -17.71
CA ASP A 204 7.17 -13.18 -18.75
C ASP A 204 6.85 -12.69 -20.19
N GLY A 205 5.75 -11.97 -20.36
CA GLY A 205 5.35 -11.32 -21.60
C GLY A 205 4.64 -12.23 -22.60
N ASP A 206 4.11 -13.38 -22.16
CA ASP A 206 3.43 -14.35 -23.03
C ASP A 206 1.94 -14.02 -23.29
N GLY A 207 1.41 -13.00 -22.62
CA GLY A 207 0.02 -12.55 -22.73
C GLY A 207 -0.97 -13.27 -21.82
N VAL A 208 -0.54 -14.20 -20.96
CA VAL A 208 -1.40 -15.01 -20.09
C VAL A 208 -0.86 -15.06 -18.66
N ILE A 209 -1.61 -14.49 -17.70
CA ILE A 209 -1.23 -14.53 -16.29
C ILE A 209 -1.47 -15.93 -15.71
N ARG A 210 -0.38 -16.65 -15.40
CA ARG A 210 -0.39 -18.03 -14.86
C ARG A 210 0.50 -18.16 -13.63
N CYS A 211 0.68 -19.41 -13.17
CA CYS A 211 1.50 -19.70 -12.01
C CYS A 211 2.96 -19.24 -12.19
N ARG A 212 3.49 -19.33 -13.41
CA ARG A 212 4.83 -18.84 -13.76
C ARG A 212 4.97 -17.35 -13.42
N ASP A 213 4.01 -16.52 -13.79
CA ASP A 213 4.00 -15.09 -13.45
C ASP A 213 3.90 -14.84 -11.96
N HIS A 214 3.03 -15.59 -11.27
CA HIS A 214 2.90 -15.48 -9.82
C HIS A 214 4.21 -15.81 -9.09
N ILE A 215 4.96 -16.81 -9.56
CA ILE A 215 6.29 -17.14 -9.03
C ILE A 215 7.28 -16.00 -9.31
N MET A 216 7.33 -15.50 -10.54
CA MET A 216 8.22 -14.37 -10.89
C MET A 216 7.90 -13.11 -10.07
N LEU A 217 6.62 -12.79 -9.94
CA LEU A 217 6.11 -11.70 -9.11
C LEU A 217 6.51 -11.85 -7.64
N HIS A 218 6.41 -13.07 -7.09
CA HIS A 218 6.81 -13.32 -5.71
C HIS A 218 8.33 -13.15 -5.50
N GLN A 219 9.15 -13.69 -6.41
CA GLN A 219 10.61 -13.68 -6.28
C GLN A 219 11.23 -12.31 -6.56
N LEU A 220 10.65 -11.54 -7.48
CA LEU A 220 11.24 -10.30 -8.02
C LEU A 220 10.46 -9.03 -7.63
N GLY A 221 9.24 -9.18 -7.11
CA GLY A 221 8.35 -8.05 -6.81
C GLY A 221 7.67 -7.45 -8.05
N PRO A 222 6.79 -6.45 -7.85
CA PRO A 222 5.86 -5.99 -8.90
C PRO A 222 6.54 -5.31 -10.09
N THR A 223 7.66 -4.65 -9.83
CA THR A 223 8.49 -4.00 -10.85
C THR A 223 9.56 -4.95 -11.38
N GLY A 224 10.16 -5.75 -10.50
CA GLY A 224 11.27 -6.62 -10.87
C GLY A 224 10.85 -7.76 -11.79
N CYS A 225 9.61 -8.25 -11.69
CA CYS A 225 9.20 -9.43 -12.46
C CYS A 225 9.19 -9.19 -13.98
N VAL A 226 8.96 -7.95 -14.42
CA VAL A 226 8.99 -7.55 -15.85
C VAL A 226 10.35 -7.02 -16.31
N MET A 227 11.28 -6.77 -15.38
CA MET A 227 12.58 -6.15 -15.68
C MET A 227 13.76 -7.12 -15.58
N SER A 228 13.60 -8.19 -14.83
CA SER A 228 14.69 -9.09 -14.44
C SER A 228 14.28 -10.54 -14.62
N SER A 229 15.27 -11.41 -14.84
CA SER A 229 15.07 -12.85 -14.82
C SER A 229 15.40 -13.43 -13.44
N LEU A 230 14.82 -14.58 -13.12
CA LEU A 230 15.20 -15.33 -11.93
C LEU A 230 16.67 -15.78 -12.01
N PRO A 231 17.38 -15.87 -10.87
CA PRO A 231 18.66 -16.58 -10.81
C PRO A 231 18.49 -18.04 -11.25
N VAL A 232 19.52 -18.62 -11.88
CA VAL A 232 19.48 -19.99 -12.46
C VAL A 232 18.94 -21.03 -11.49
N LEU A 233 19.35 -21.00 -10.22
CA LEU A 233 18.87 -21.96 -9.22
C LEU A 233 17.36 -21.84 -8.97
N SER A 234 16.84 -20.61 -8.85
CA SER A 234 15.41 -20.37 -8.68
C SER A 234 14.64 -20.72 -9.95
N GLN A 235 15.20 -20.40 -11.12
CA GLN A 235 14.60 -20.76 -12.41
C GLN A 235 14.46 -22.27 -12.59
N ASN A 236 15.50 -23.04 -12.23
CA ASN A 236 15.44 -24.51 -12.29
C ASN A 236 14.36 -25.06 -11.36
N ARG A 237 14.32 -24.60 -10.10
CA ARG A 237 13.29 -25.01 -9.12
C ARG A 237 11.87 -24.68 -9.59
N MET A 238 11.69 -23.52 -10.19
CA MET A 238 10.41 -23.11 -10.76
C MET A 238 10.00 -24.05 -11.88
N THR A 239 10.86 -24.25 -12.90
CA THR A 239 10.57 -25.11 -14.05
C THR A 239 10.30 -26.55 -13.63
N ASP A 240 11.12 -27.10 -12.73
CA ASP A 240 10.94 -28.48 -12.23
C ASP A 240 9.58 -28.65 -11.53
N CYS A 241 9.18 -27.67 -10.70
CA CYS A 241 7.90 -27.74 -10.00
C CYS A 241 6.70 -27.58 -10.94
N LEU A 242 6.74 -26.58 -11.83
CA LEU A 242 5.64 -26.33 -12.78
C LEU A 242 5.40 -27.57 -13.66
N LYS A 243 6.48 -28.20 -14.15
CA LYS A 243 6.39 -29.44 -14.91
C LYS A 243 5.82 -30.59 -14.09
N ALA A 244 6.29 -30.77 -12.85
CA ALA A 244 5.80 -31.84 -11.98
C ALA A 244 4.31 -31.71 -11.61
N LYS A 245 3.78 -30.47 -11.59
CA LYS A 245 2.38 -30.15 -11.28
C LYS A 245 1.50 -29.95 -12.51
N GLY A 246 2.05 -29.98 -13.72
CA GLY A 246 1.28 -29.71 -14.95
C GLY A 246 0.77 -28.26 -15.05
N LEU A 247 1.57 -27.29 -14.58
CA LEU A 247 1.24 -25.86 -14.53
C LEU A 247 2.01 -25.00 -15.56
N GLU A 248 2.57 -25.62 -16.60
CA GLU A 248 3.35 -24.93 -17.64
C GLU A 248 2.52 -23.98 -18.51
#